data_AF-A0A8J8H083-F1
#
_entry.id   AF-A0A8J8H083-F1
#
_cell.length_a   1.000
_cell.length_b   1.000
_cell.length_c   1.000
_cell.angle_alpha   90.00
_cell.angle_beta   90.00
_cell.angle_gamma   90.00
#
_symmetry.space_group_name_H-M   'P 1'
#
loop_
_entity.id
_entity.type
_entity.pdbx_description
1 polymer ?
#
loop_
_entity_poly.entity_id
_entity_poly.type
_entity_poly.pdbx_seq_one_letter_code
_entity_poly.pdbx_strand_id
1 'polypeptide(L)'
;MILAVTLNPALDITYRVEALRPHTSHRVREVAERPGGKGLNVARVLAQLGQPVLATGLLGGATGARITELLDGVEHSFWPVSGETRRTVAIVDGQDATGFWEPGPEVRPAEWEQFRRHFATLLPGVKVVTLSGSLPKGVPADAYAQLIALAREAGVLSVLDAEGEALTLGIAAGPDVVKPNRDELGDNTPRELLAQGAKAVVASRGEEGMEAVTAHGTWRAYPPERVFGNPTGAGDSCVAALARGLAAGIGWHDLVSDAVAVSAAAVASPVAGHIDEPSYERFRESVRVEELAHREAVRIICLDDDGRILLQHWRDPITGDHLWEPPGGGVEEGEEPYAAAQRELVEETGLDPGLIRPDNVAVHRDCQWKGRRWVGVEPFYLARFPGSQPPVKPAKLTPGEQTALVEQAWVHWSQLGSLAGRLEPPQLLYVVRRLAPNELRPPS
;
A
#
# COMPACT_ATOMS: atom_id res chain seq x y z
N MET A 1 3.16 3.34 23.64
CA MET A 1 1.75 2.87 23.70
C MET A 1 1.10 3.10 22.33
N ILE A 2 0.10 2.30 21.97
CA ILE A 2 -0.75 2.48 20.78
C ILE A 2 -2.16 2.87 21.24
N LEU A 3 -2.82 3.80 20.56
CA LEU A 3 -4.19 4.21 20.84
C LEU A 3 -5.11 3.71 19.72
N ALA A 4 -6.00 2.76 20.03
CA ALA A 4 -6.92 2.18 19.06
C ALA A 4 -8.30 2.85 19.15
N VAL A 5 -8.71 3.55 18.09
CA VAL A 5 -9.95 4.33 18.05
C VAL A 5 -11.05 3.58 17.31
N THR A 6 -12.22 3.47 17.94
CA THR A 6 -13.45 2.93 17.33
C THR A 6 -14.60 3.91 17.50
N LEU A 7 -14.99 4.61 16.44
CA LEU A 7 -16.07 5.61 16.53
C LEU A 7 -17.48 4.99 16.49
N ASN A 8 -17.65 3.81 15.86
CA ASN A 8 -18.91 3.09 15.79
C ASN A 8 -18.79 1.64 16.30
N PRO A 9 -18.45 1.44 17.59
CA PRO A 9 -18.32 0.11 18.17
C PRO A 9 -19.68 -0.60 18.19
N ALA A 10 -19.64 -1.93 18.31
CA ALA A 10 -20.81 -2.77 18.41
C ALA A 10 -20.63 -3.84 19.48
N LEU A 11 -21.73 -4.32 20.05
CA LEU A 11 -21.73 -5.61 20.73
C LEU A 11 -22.03 -6.67 19.68
N ASP A 12 -21.04 -7.49 19.35
CA ASP A 12 -21.19 -8.57 18.39
C ASP A 12 -21.81 -9.78 19.10
N ILE A 13 -22.99 -10.18 18.61
CA ILE A 13 -23.79 -11.27 19.16
C ILE A 13 -23.83 -12.39 18.12
N THR A 14 -23.32 -13.55 18.48
CA THR A 14 -23.41 -14.76 17.65
C THR A 14 -24.46 -15.70 18.22
N TYR A 15 -25.50 -15.97 17.44
CA TYR A 15 -26.50 -17.00 17.73
C TYR A 15 -26.19 -18.26 16.94
N ARG A 16 -26.00 -19.38 17.64
CA ARG A 16 -25.90 -20.69 17.00
C ARG A 16 -27.26 -21.36 16.96
N VAL A 17 -27.70 -21.72 15.76
CA VAL A 17 -28.95 -22.43 15.51
C VAL A 17 -28.67 -23.71 14.73
N GLU A 18 -29.64 -24.61 14.67
CA GLU A 18 -29.52 -25.84 13.86
C GLU A 18 -29.55 -25.53 12.36
N ALA A 19 -30.53 -24.71 11.95
CA ALA A 19 -30.73 -24.25 10.58
C ALA A 19 -31.50 -22.93 10.62
N LEU A 20 -31.05 -21.92 9.88
CA LEU A 20 -31.81 -20.70 9.69
C LEU A 20 -32.92 -20.93 8.65
N ARG A 21 -34.17 -20.61 9.02
CA ARG A 21 -35.35 -20.83 8.18
C ARG A 21 -36.22 -19.57 8.16
N PRO A 22 -36.32 -18.85 7.03
CA PRO A 22 -37.18 -17.67 6.96
C PRO A 22 -38.63 -17.96 7.38
N HIS A 23 -39.29 -16.97 7.97
CA HIS A 23 -40.71 -17.03 8.40
C HIS A 23 -41.03 -18.06 9.50
N THR A 24 -40.04 -18.52 10.26
CA THR A 24 -40.26 -19.41 11.43
C THR A 24 -39.64 -18.84 12.70
N SER A 25 -39.99 -19.41 13.85
CA SER A 25 -39.32 -19.11 15.13
C SER A 25 -38.21 -20.13 15.41
N HIS A 26 -37.07 -19.65 15.91
CA HIS A 26 -35.91 -20.48 16.24
C HIS A 26 -35.62 -20.45 17.74
N ARG A 27 -35.18 -21.58 18.28
CA ARG A 27 -34.54 -21.63 19.60
C ARG A 27 -33.03 -21.58 19.41
N VAL A 28 -32.41 -20.55 19.97
CA VAL A 28 -30.95 -20.39 19.94
C VAL A 28 -30.33 -21.41 20.90
N ARG A 29 -29.32 -22.16 20.42
CA ARG A 29 -28.61 -23.19 21.20
C ARG A 29 -27.51 -22.60 22.05
N GLU A 30 -26.81 -21.61 21.50
CA GLU A 30 -25.68 -20.93 22.13
C GLU A 30 -25.70 -19.45 21.74
N VAL A 31 -25.43 -18.58 22.70
CA VAL A 31 -25.24 -17.15 22.50
C VAL A 31 -23.81 -16.81 22.91
N ALA A 32 -23.07 -16.18 22.01
CA ALA A 32 -21.76 -15.60 22.33
C ALA A 32 -21.82 -14.08 22.12
N GLU A 33 -21.29 -13.33 23.07
CA GLU A 33 -21.19 -11.87 23.02
C GLU A 33 -19.72 -11.46 23.01
N ARG A 34 -19.36 -10.47 22.17
CA ARG A 34 -18.01 -9.93 22.12
C ARG A 34 -17.98 -8.42 21.87
N PRO A 35 -16.96 -7.72 22.37
CA PRO A 35 -16.63 -6.37 21.92
C PRO A 35 -16.33 -6.39 20.42
N GLY A 36 -17.13 -5.65 19.66
CA GLY A 36 -17.11 -5.61 18.21
C GLY A 36 -16.80 -4.22 17.63
N GLY A 37 -16.33 -4.21 16.39
CA GLY A 37 -15.88 -3.02 15.68
C GLY A 37 -14.39 -3.06 15.38
N LYS A 38 -14.01 -2.57 14.19
CA LYS A 38 -12.66 -2.73 13.64
C LYS A 38 -11.56 -2.33 14.64
N GLY A 39 -11.65 -1.14 15.24
CA GLY A 39 -10.63 -0.68 16.20
C GLY A 39 -10.59 -1.47 17.52
N LEU A 40 -11.69 -2.08 17.96
CA LEU A 40 -11.69 -2.99 19.11
C LEU A 40 -11.02 -4.33 18.77
N ASN A 41 -11.21 -4.82 17.55
CA ASN A 41 -10.47 -5.98 17.05
C ASN A 41 -8.98 -5.69 16.98
N VAL A 42 -8.57 -4.51 16.48
CA VAL A 42 -7.17 -4.04 16.50
C VAL A 42 -6.62 -4.08 17.93
N ALA A 43 -7.35 -3.49 18.90
CA ALA A 43 -6.91 -3.43 20.29
C ALA A 43 -6.71 -4.82 20.90
N ARG A 44 -7.63 -5.74 20.66
CA ARG A 44 -7.54 -7.12 21.15
C ARG A 44 -6.37 -7.89 20.55
N VAL A 45 -6.12 -7.75 19.24
CA VAL A 45 -4.96 -8.38 18.59
C VAL A 45 -3.64 -7.80 19.12
N LEU A 46 -3.56 -6.48 19.31
CA LEU A 46 -2.40 -5.85 19.93
C LEU A 46 -2.15 -6.36 21.35
N ALA A 47 -3.20 -6.47 22.17
CA ALA A 47 -3.10 -6.99 23.53
C ALA A 47 -2.64 -8.47 23.54
N GLN A 48 -3.19 -9.30 22.65
CA GLN A 48 -2.77 -10.70 22.49
C GLN A 48 -1.29 -10.81 22.10
N LEU A 49 -0.80 -9.89 21.26
CA LEU A 49 0.61 -9.78 20.86
C LEU A 49 1.51 -9.15 21.94
N GLY A 50 0.99 -8.85 23.14
CA GLY A 50 1.72 -8.24 24.24
C GLY A 50 2.06 -6.76 24.04
N GLN A 51 1.45 -6.10 23.06
CA GLN A 51 1.72 -4.70 22.73
C GLN A 51 0.87 -3.76 23.63
N PRO A 52 1.48 -2.80 24.36
CA PRO A 52 0.74 -1.84 25.17
C PRO A 52 -0.24 -1.01 24.32
N VAL A 53 -1.53 -1.15 24.59
CA VAL A 53 -2.62 -0.55 23.84
C VAL A 53 -3.69 0.02 24.77
N LEU A 54 -4.21 1.20 24.41
CA LEU A 54 -5.39 1.80 25.02
C LEU A 54 -6.50 1.85 23.96
N ALA A 55 -7.67 1.28 24.25
CA ALA A 55 -8.85 1.39 23.39
C ALA A 55 -9.66 2.65 23.74
N THR A 56 -10.09 3.40 22.73
CA THR A 56 -10.94 4.59 22.90
C THR A 56 -11.97 4.70 21.78
N GLY A 57 -12.89 5.64 21.90
CA GLY A 57 -14.01 5.82 20.99
C GLY A 57 -15.25 6.34 21.70
N LEU A 58 -16.40 6.00 21.15
CA LEU A 58 -17.72 6.41 21.64
C LEU A 58 -18.49 5.20 22.15
N LEU A 59 -18.97 5.23 23.40
CA LEU A 59 -19.86 4.18 23.95
C LEU A 59 -21.07 4.83 24.62
N GLY A 60 -22.22 4.19 24.56
CA GLY A 60 -23.42 4.70 25.20
C GLY A 60 -24.38 3.60 25.61
N GLY A 61 -25.15 3.92 26.65
CA GLY A 61 -26.19 3.04 27.18
C GLY A 61 -25.68 1.73 27.80
N ALA A 62 -26.61 0.78 27.96
CA ALA A 62 -26.34 -0.50 28.62
C ALA A 62 -25.43 -1.41 27.78
N THR A 63 -25.57 -1.35 26.46
CA THR A 63 -24.76 -2.08 25.48
C THR A 63 -23.32 -1.60 25.52
N GLY A 64 -23.11 -0.28 25.64
CA GLY A 64 -21.77 0.27 25.81
C GLY A 64 -21.11 -0.20 27.13
N ALA A 65 -21.86 -0.21 28.23
CA ALA A 65 -21.39 -0.76 29.50
C ALA A 65 -21.03 -2.25 29.38
N ARG A 66 -21.87 -3.04 28.69
CA ARG A 66 -21.59 -4.46 28.44
C ARG A 66 -20.30 -4.69 27.64
N ILE A 67 -20.01 -3.83 26.66
CA ILE A 67 -18.73 -3.88 25.92
C ILE A 67 -17.55 -3.67 26.88
N THR A 68 -17.62 -2.68 27.78
CA THR A 68 -16.53 -2.45 28.74
C THR A 68 -16.30 -3.63 29.70
N GLU A 69 -17.36 -4.31 30.14
CA GLU A 69 -17.24 -5.53 30.95
C GLU A 69 -16.56 -6.68 30.21
N LEU A 70 -16.74 -6.75 28.89
CA LEU A 70 -16.21 -7.81 28.04
C LEU A 70 -14.81 -7.51 27.48
N LEU A 71 -14.27 -6.30 27.67
CA LEU A 71 -12.91 -5.92 27.28
C LEU A 71 -11.87 -6.39 28.31
N ASP A 72 -11.89 -7.68 28.63
CA ASP A 72 -10.91 -8.27 29.55
C ASP A 72 -9.49 -8.19 28.97
N GLY A 73 -8.53 -7.76 29.79
CA GLY A 73 -7.12 -7.59 29.40
C GLY A 73 -6.80 -6.44 28.44
N VAL A 74 -7.77 -5.57 28.09
CA VAL A 74 -7.55 -4.40 27.23
C VAL A 74 -7.85 -3.12 28.02
N GLU A 75 -6.82 -2.30 28.26
CA GLU A 75 -7.03 -0.98 28.87
C GLU A 75 -7.89 -0.10 27.95
N HIS A 76 -8.79 0.69 28.54
CA HIS A 76 -9.71 1.51 27.75
C HIS A 76 -10.08 2.84 28.39
N SER A 77 -10.41 3.82 27.54
CA SER A 77 -10.88 5.15 27.93
C SER A 77 -11.86 5.69 26.89
N PHE A 78 -13.13 5.29 26.97
CA PHE A 78 -14.19 5.71 26.04
C PHE A 78 -14.88 7.00 26.47
N TRP A 79 -15.30 7.79 25.49
CA TRP A 79 -16.18 8.93 25.75
C TRP A 79 -17.66 8.49 25.73
N PRO A 80 -18.44 8.83 26.76
CA PRO A 80 -19.86 8.47 26.79
C PRO A 80 -20.68 9.30 25.80
N VAL A 81 -21.63 8.64 25.12
CA VAL A 81 -22.65 9.29 24.29
C VAL A 81 -24.06 8.95 24.79
N SER A 82 -25.02 9.81 24.49
CA SER A 82 -26.41 9.65 24.93
C SER A 82 -27.18 8.55 24.18
N GLY A 83 -26.78 8.20 22.97
CA GLY A 83 -27.37 7.12 22.19
C GLY A 83 -26.85 5.73 22.60
N GLU A 84 -27.68 4.70 22.45
CA GLU A 84 -27.33 3.32 22.75
C GLU A 84 -26.30 2.79 21.74
N THR A 85 -25.19 2.19 22.21
CA THR A 85 -24.25 1.49 21.33
C THR A 85 -24.96 0.37 20.58
N ARG A 86 -24.67 0.23 19.28
CA ARG A 86 -25.33 -0.76 18.42
C ARG A 86 -24.93 -2.20 18.72
N ARG A 87 -25.72 -3.12 18.18
CA ARG A 87 -25.40 -4.55 18.12
C ARG A 87 -25.20 -5.01 16.69
N THR A 88 -24.34 -6.01 16.52
CA THR A 88 -24.31 -6.83 15.32
C THR A 88 -24.82 -8.21 15.70
N VAL A 89 -25.73 -8.79 14.92
CA VAL A 89 -26.22 -10.15 15.18
C VAL A 89 -25.83 -11.05 14.04
N ALA A 90 -24.97 -12.05 14.29
CA ALA A 90 -24.64 -13.11 13.36
C ALA A 90 -25.37 -14.40 13.76
N ILE A 91 -26.20 -14.93 12.87
CA ILE A 91 -26.83 -16.23 13.04
C ILE A 91 -26.00 -17.25 12.27
N VAL A 92 -25.38 -18.17 12.99
CA VAL A 92 -24.56 -19.25 12.43
C VAL A 92 -25.33 -20.56 12.51
N ASP A 93 -25.47 -21.23 11.37
CA ASP A 93 -26.01 -22.58 11.30
C ASP A 93 -24.96 -23.60 10.82
N GLY A 94 -25.37 -24.85 10.58
CA GLY A 94 -24.45 -25.93 10.18
C GLY A 94 -23.80 -25.75 8.82
N GLN A 95 -24.14 -24.71 8.05
CA GLN A 95 -23.61 -24.46 6.71
C GLN A 95 -23.00 -23.06 6.57
N ASP A 96 -23.67 -22.01 7.05
CA ASP A 96 -23.28 -20.62 6.77
C ASP A 96 -23.66 -19.65 7.91
N ALA A 97 -23.31 -18.37 7.74
CA ALA A 97 -23.63 -17.29 8.66
C ALA A 97 -24.46 -16.18 7.98
N THR A 98 -25.52 -15.73 8.64
CA THR A 98 -26.33 -14.55 8.22
C THR A 98 -26.19 -13.43 9.23
N GLY A 99 -25.80 -12.25 8.80
CA GLY A 99 -25.57 -11.09 9.68
C GLY A 99 -26.66 -10.01 9.58
N PHE A 100 -26.86 -9.30 10.69
CA PHE A 100 -27.68 -8.11 10.81
C PHE A 100 -26.86 -7.01 11.49
N TRP A 101 -26.70 -5.87 10.82
CA TRP A 101 -25.91 -4.74 11.31
C TRP A 101 -26.83 -3.57 11.64
N GLU A 102 -26.89 -3.19 12.91
CA GLU A 102 -27.54 -1.95 13.31
C GLU A 102 -26.64 -0.74 12.91
N PRO A 103 -27.21 0.44 12.60
CA PRO A 103 -26.45 1.57 12.05
C PRO A 103 -25.52 2.28 13.07
N GLY A 104 -25.79 2.17 14.37
CA GLY A 104 -25.09 2.95 15.41
C GLY A 104 -25.98 4.04 16.01
N PRO A 105 -25.60 4.61 17.16
CA PRO A 105 -26.28 5.76 17.73
C PRO A 105 -26.10 7.01 16.87
N GLU A 106 -27.01 7.98 17.02
CA GLU A 106 -26.79 9.34 16.52
C GLU A 106 -25.97 10.13 17.54
N VAL A 107 -24.78 10.57 17.14
CA VAL A 107 -23.85 11.36 17.95
C VAL A 107 -24.12 12.84 17.74
N ARG A 108 -24.30 13.57 18.83
CA ARG A 108 -24.55 15.01 18.79
C ARG A 108 -23.26 15.78 18.49
N PRO A 109 -23.32 16.94 17.81
CA PRO A 109 -22.14 17.76 17.56
C PRO A 109 -21.33 18.12 18.83
N ALA A 110 -22.01 18.35 19.96
CA ALA A 110 -21.36 18.62 21.23
C ALA A 110 -20.63 17.39 21.79
N GLU A 111 -21.17 16.18 21.61
CA GLU A 111 -20.52 14.93 22.03
C GLU A 111 -19.28 14.65 21.17
N TRP A 112 -19.34 14.91 19.86
CA TRP A 112 -18.19 14.81 18.97
C TRP A 112 -17.06 15.76 19.39
N GLU A 113 -17.38 17.03 19.64
CA GLU A 113 -16.38 18.02 20.08
C GLU A 113 -15.77 17.65 21.44
N GLN A 114 -16.56 17.10 22.36
CA GLN A 114 -16.05 16.59 23.62
C GLN A 114 -15.13 15.39 23.43
N PHE A 115 -15.49 14.44 22.57
CA PHE A 115 -14.62 13.32 22.22
C PHE A 115 -13.30 13.79 21.60
N ARG A 116 -13.30 14.80 20.73
CA ARG A 116 -12.06 15.36 20.17
C ARG A 116 -11.12 15.89 21.25
N ARG A 117 -11.66 16.59 22.25
CA ARG A 117 -10.87 17.06 23.40
C ARG A 117 -10.36 15.90 24.23
N HIS A 118 -11.20 14.92 24.51
CA HIS A 118 -10.81 13.67 25.19
C HIS A 118 -9.66 12.97 24.46
N PHE A 119 -9.81 12.74 23.15
CA PHE A 119 -8.78 12.15 22.30
C PHE A 119 -7.45 12.90 22.42
N ALA A 120 -7.46 14.23 22.36
CA ALA A 120 -6.25 15.04 22.52
C ALA A 120 -5.56 14.83 23.88
N THR A 121 -6.32 14.62 24.96
CA THR A 121 -5.76 14.31 26.29
C THR A 121 -5.11 12.92 26.37
N LEU A 122 -5.46 11.99 25.47
CA LEU A 122 -4.91 10.65 25.44
C LEU A 122 -3.61 10.53 24.63
N LEU A 123 -3.28 11.53 23.79
CA LEU A 123 -2.11 11.48 22.90
C LEU A 123 -0.74 11.50 23.61
N PRO A 124 -0.53 12.16 24.77
CA PRO A 124 0.78 12.14 25.43
C PRO A 124 1.30 10.72 25.70
N GLY A 125 2.48 10.39 25.17
CA GLY A 125 3.09 9.06 25.31
C GLY A 125 2.60 7.99 24.33
N VAL A 126 1.61 8.30 23.49
CA VAL A 126 1.19 7.47 22.37
C VAL A 126 2.19 7.62 21.23
N LYS A 127 2.56 6.50 20.60
CA LYS A 127 3.44 6.49 19.42
C LYS A 127 2.65 6.41 18.11
N VAL A 128 1.55 5.67 18.14
CA VAL A 128 0.70 5.41 16.98
C VAL A 128 -0.76 5.43 17.39
N VAL A 129 -1.62 6.05 16.58
CA VAL A 129 -3.07 5.95 16.64
C VAL A 129 -3.58 5.09 15.49
N THR A 130 -4.54 4.21 15.75
CA THR A 130 -5.28 3.50 14.69
C THR A 130 -6.70 4.05 14.62
N LEU A 131 -7.12 4.39 13.42
CA LEU A 131 -8.42 5.00 13.13
C LEU A 131 -9.19 4.05 12.23
N SER A 132 -10.10 3.28 12.83
CA SER A 132 -10.66 2.09 12.16
C SER A 132 -12.18 2.02 12.22
N GLY A 133 -12.79 1.70 11.07
CA GLY A 133 -14.22 1.41 10.95
C GLY A 133 -15.07 2.58 10.47
N SER A 134 -16.38 2.35 10.37
CA SER A 134 -17.33 3.34 9.90
C SER A 134 -17.64 4.41 10.95
N LEU A 135 -18.15 5.55 10.49
CA LEU A 135 -18.61 6.64 11.34
C LEU A 135 -20.07 6.42 11.75
N PRO A 136 -20.45 6.64 13.02
CA PRO A 136 -21.86 6.62 13.41
C PRO A 136 -22.57 7.87 12.89
N LYS A 137 -23.91 7.84 12.83
CA LYS A 137 -24.70 8.97 12.35
C LYS A 137 -24.41 10.23 13.20
N GLY A 138 -24.29 11.38 12.55
CA GLY A 138 -24.06 12.67 13.22
C GLY A 138 -22.58 13.01 13.46
N VAL A 139 -21.66 12.04 13.34
CA VAL A 139 -20.22 12.32 13.27
C VAL A 139 -19.89 12.89 11.88
N PRO A 140 -19.11 13.98 11.79
CA PRO A 140 -18.71 14.58 10.51
C PRO A 140 -17.94 13.61 9.61
N ALA A 141 -18.13 13.67 8.28
CA ALA A 141 -17.45 12.79 7.34
C ALA A 141 -15.91 12.94 7.38
N ASP A 142 -15.41 14.13 7.74
CA ASP A 142 -14.00 14.44 7.92
C ASP A 142 -13.48 14.11 9.34
N ALA A 143 -14.24 13.37 10.15
CA ALA A 143 -13.85 13.05 11.53
C ALA A 143 -12.45 12.44 11.64
N TYR A 144 -12.11 11.48 10.77
CA TYR A 144 -10.76 10.91 10.76
C TYR A 144 -9.70 11.92 10.35
N ALA A 145 -9.99 12.83 9.42
CA ALA A 145 -9.08 13.92 9.07
C ALA A 145 -8.79 14.82 10.28
N GLN A 146 -9.82 15.16 11.07
CA GLN A 146 -9.67 15.94 12.29
C GLN A 146 -8.81 15.21 13.34
N LEU A 147 -8.97 13.90 13.50
CA LEU A 147 -8.15 13.09 14.43
C LEU A 147 -6.71 12.92 13.95
N ILE A 148 -6.48 12.74 12.65
CA ILE A 148 -5.14 12.69 12.04
C ILE A 148 -4.40 14.01 12.28
N ALA A 149 -5.07 15.15 12.11
CA ALA A 149 -4.47 16.46 12.37
C ALA A 149 -4.02 16.60 13.84
N LEU A 150 -4.88 16.23 14.80
CA LEU A 150 -4.54 16.25 16.22
C LEU A 150 -3.37 15.30 16.56
N ALA A 151 -3.36 14.09 15.99
CA ALA A 151 -2.27 13.14 16.18
C ALA A 151 -0.94 13.70 15.64
N ARG A 152 -0.96 14.30 14.44
CA ARG A 152 0.22 14.93 13.83
C ARG A 152 0.75 16.10 14.66
N GLU A 153 -0.13 16.95 15.18
CA GLU A 153 0.25 18.06 16.08
C GLU A 153 0.95 17.57 17.35
N ALA A 154 0.56 16.38 17.84
CA ALA A 154 1.20 15.72 18.98
C ALA A 154 2.43 14.87 18.61
N GLY A 155 2.84 14.82 17.32
CA GLY A 155 3.95 13.99 16.85
C GLY A 155 3.67 12.49 16.86
N VAL A 156 2.39 12.10 16.83
CA VAL A 156 1.92 10.72 16.86
C VAL A 156 1.61 10.22 15.45
N LEU A 157 2.11 9.04 15.10
CA LEU A 157 1.86 8.42 13.79
C LEU A 157 0.42 7.92 13.67
N SER A 158 -0.13 7.85 12.47
CA SER A 158 -1.52 7.46 12.23
C SER A 158 -1.66 6.33 11.20
N VAL A 159 -2.46 5.32 11.55
CA VAL A 159 -2.89 4.26 10.63
C VAL A 159 -4.39 4.38 10.40
N LEU A 160 -4.79 4.57 9.14
CA LEU A 160 -6.19 4.73 8.73
C LEU A 160 -6.71 3.47 8.04
N ASP A 161 -7.85 2.95 8.54
CA ASP A 161 -8.61 1.84 7.95
C ASP A 161 -10.11 2.19 7.97
N ALA A 162 -10.51 2.95 6.97
CA ALA A 162 -11.87 3.48 6.80
C ALA A 162 -12.38 3.15 5.40
N GLU A 163 -13.62 3.54 5.11
CA GLU A 163 -14.28 3.31 3.83
C GLU A 163 -15.01 4.57 3.36
N GLY A 164 -15.32 4.62 2.06
CA GLY A 164 -16.11 5.69 1.44
C GLY A 164 -15.52 7.09 1.66
N GLU A 165 -16.41 8.07 1.88
CA GLU A 165 -16.02 9.48 2.03
C GLU A 165 -15.05 9.73 3.19
N ALA A 166 -15.19 8.98 4.29
CA ALA A 166 -14.30 9.09 5.45
C ALA A 166 -12.86 8.64 5.12
N LEU A 167 -12.70 7.65 4.24
CA LEU A 167 -11.39 7.23 3.73
C LEU A 167 -10.78 8.34 2.87
N THR A 168 -11.53 8.88 1.90
CA THR A 168 -11.05 9.94 1.00
C THR A 168 -10.61 11.19 1.77
N LEU A 169 -11.45 11.69 2.69
CA LEU A 169 -11.12 12.86 3.52
C LEU A 169 -9.97 12.56 4.49
N GLY A 170 -9.93 11.35 5.03
CA GLY A 170 -8.84 10.89 5.88
C GLY A 170 -7.49 10.87 5.14
N ILE A 171 -7.43 10.35 3.90
CA ILE A 171 -6.22 10.34 3.06
C ILE A 171 -5.70 11.77 2.84
N ALA A 172 -6.60 12.71 2.51
CA ALA A 172 -6.23 14.10 2.27
C ALA A 172 -5.61 14.80 3.51
N ALA A 173 -5.86 14.28 4.72
CA ALA A 173 -5.24 14.80 5.94
C ALA A 173 -3.77 14.37 6.14
N GLY A 174 -3.30 13.43 5.33
CA GLY A 174 -1.92 12.95 5.31
C GLY A 174 -1.56 11.94 6.41
N PRO A 175 -2.30 10.82 6.53
CA PRO A 175 -1.97 9.76 7.48
C PRO A 175 -0.64 9.09 7.12
N ASP A 176 0.01 8.51 8.12
CA ASP A 176 1.30 7.83 7.92
C ASP A 176 1.14 6.52 7.16
N VAL A 177 0.07 5.77 7.43
CA VAL A 177 -0.30 4.56 6.69
C VAL A 177 -1.79 4.50 6.44
N VAL A 178 -2.18 4.10 5.23
CA VAL A 178 -3.56 3.76 4.88
C VAL A 178 -3.62 2.30 4.47
N LYS A 179 -4.60 1.55 4.98
CA LYS A 179 -4.80 0.14 4.63
C LYS A 179 -6.12 -0.06 3.87
N PRO A 180 -6.19 0.14 2.55
CA PRO A 180 -7.38 -0.24 1.80
C PRO A 180 -7.38 -1.74 1.46
N ASN A 181 -8.55 -2.35 1.35
CA ASN A 181 -8.75 -3.60 0.63
C ASN A 181 -9.07 -3.34 -0.87
N ARG A 182 -9.28 -4.39 -1.66
CA ARG A 182 -9.56 -4.27 -3.10
C ARG A 182 -10.83 -3.44 -3.39
N ASP A 183 -11.87 -3.59 -2.59
CA ASP A 183 -13.14 -2.90 -2.78
C ASP A 183 -13.04 -1.43 -2.36
N GLU A 184 -12.34 -1.15 -1.26
CA GLU A 184 -12.05 0.20 -0.75
C GLU A 184 -11.11 0.98 -1.69
N LEU A 185 -10.19 0.29 -2.37
CA LEU A 185 -9.30 0.87 -3.37
C LEU A 185 -10.05 1.25 -4.66
N GLY A 186 -11.04 0.44 -5.06
CA GLY A 186 -11.81 0.63 -6.27
C GLY A 186 -10.92 0.63 -7.53
N ASP A 187 -11.09 1.64 -8.38
CA ASP A 187 -10.28 1.84 -9.59
C ASP A 187 -8.93 2.54 -9.33
N ASN A 188 -8.69 2.99 -8.10
CA ASN A 188 -7.42 3.64 -7.77
C ASN A 188 -6.29 2.60 -7.67
N THR A 189 -5.06 3.09 -7.77
CA THR A 189 -3.84 2.38 -7.45
C THR A 189 -3.32 2.85 -6.08
N PRO A 190 -2.52 2.04 -5.37
CA PRO A 190 -1.90 2.49 -4.13
C PRO A 190 -1.05 3.77 -4.30
N ARG A 191 -0.44 3.96 -5.49
CA ARG A 191 0.36 5.15 -5.81
C ARG A 191 -0.49 6.40 -5.98
N GLU A 192 -1.70 6.29 -6.51
CA GLU A 192 -2.63 7.42 -6.56
C GLU A 192 -3.05 7.86 -5.15
N LEU A 193 -3.24 6.92 -4.22
CA LEU A 193 -3.53 7.28 -2.83
C LEU A 193 -2.34 7.96 -2.12
N LEU A 194 -1.09 7.64 -2.50
CA LEU A 194 0.08 8.41 -2.06
C LEU A 194 0.01 9.85 -2.55
N ALA A 195 -0.29 10.05 -3.84
CA ALA A 195 -0.42 11.38 -4.44
C ALA A 195 -1.57 12.20 -3.83
N GLN A 196 -2.60 11.53 -3.29
CA GLN A 196 -3.72 12.17 -2.59
C GLN A 196 -3.42 12.58 -1.14
N GLY A 197 -2.31 12.09 -0.56
CA GLY A 197 -1.82 12.57 0.75
C GLY A 197 -1.26 11.49 1.67
N ALA A 198 -1.56 10.21 1.45
CA ALA A 198 -1.02 9.14 2.30
C ALA A 198 0.51 9.08 2.20
N LYS A 199 1.22 8.87 3.31
CA LYS A 199 2.69 8.68 3.26
C LYS A 199 3.09 7.27 2.85
N ALA A 200 2.23 6.30 3.18
CA ALA A 200 2.34 4.91 2.77
C ALA A 200 0.96 4.27 2.62
N VAL A 201 0.87 3.31 1.70
CA VAL A 201 -0.37 2.58 1.42
C VAL A 201 -0.07 1.09 1.47
N VAL A 202 -0.81 0.35 2.30
CA VAL A 202 -0.70 -1.11 2.42
C VAL A 202 -2.01 -1.73 1.93
N ALA A 203 -2.05 -2.08 0.66
CA ALA A 203 -3.23 -2.64 0.02
C ALA A 203 -3.28 -4.17 0.20
N SER A 204 -4.34 -4.67 0.84
CA SER A 204 -4.55 -6.12 0.98
C SER A 204 -5.29 -6.71 -0.22
N ARG A 205 -4.83 -7.86 -0.71
CA ARG A 205 -5.39 -8.61 -1.85
C ARG A 205 -5.89 -10.00 -1.47
N GLY A 206 -6.35 -10.16 -0.21
CA GLY A 206 -6.86 -11.44 0.29
C GLY A 206 -5.79 -12.53 0.24
N GLU A 207 -6.07 -13.63 -0.45
CA GLU A 207 -5.14 -14.76 -0.59
C GLU A 207 -3.89 -14.44 -1.42
N GLU A 208 -3.92 -13.37 -2.23
CA GLU A 208 -2.76 -12.88 -2.99
C GLU A 208 -1.78 -12.06 -2.13
N GLY A 209 -2.04 -11.92 -0.83
CA GLY A 209 -1.16 -11.22 0.11
C GLY A 209 -1.39 -9.71 0.16
N MET A 210 -0.31 -8.94 0.25
CA MET A 210 -0.34 -7.49 0.46
C MET A 210 0.69 -6.77 -0.40
N GLU A 211 0.38 -5.53 -0.79
CA GLU A 211 1.28 -4.61 -1.48
C GLU A 211 1.43 -3.34 -0.66
N ALA A 212 2.64 -3.08 -0.15
CA ALA A 212 3.00 -1.85 0.52
C ALA A 212 3.70 -0.92 -0.47
N VAL A 213 3.22 0.32 -0.62
CA VAL A 213 3.79 1.34 -1.50
C VAL A 213 4.09 2.59 -0.67
N THR A 214 5.29 3.11 -0.84
CA THR A 214 5.79 4.33 -0.18
C THR A 214 6.51 5.20 -1.20
N ALA A 215 6.95 6.39 -0.79
CA ALA A 215 7.85 7.22 -1.60
C ALA A 215 9.20 6.54 -1.90
N HIS A 216 9.64 5.57 -1.09
CA HIS A 216 10.98 4.99 -1.16
C HIS A 216 11.03 3.60 -1.80
N GLY A 217 9.87 2.99 -2.05
CA GLY A 217 9.83 1.64 -2.60
C GLY A 217 8.46 1.00 -2.50
N THR A 218 8.36 -0.17 -3.14
CA THR A 218 7.20 -1.04 -3.11
C THR A 218 7.63 -2.41 -2.59
N TRP A 219 6.82 -3.01 -1.71
CA TRP A 219 7.00 -4.38 -1.23
C TRP A 219 5.75 -5.18 -1.48
N ARG A 220 5.91 -6.42 -1.93
CA ARG A 220 4.83 -7.40 -2.00
C ARG A 220 5.11 -8.54 -1.06
N ALA A 221 4.16 -8.87 -0.20
CA ALA A 221 4.31 -9.93 0.78
C ALA A 221 3.20 -10.96 0.63
N TYR A 222 3.55 -12.23 0.74
CA TYR A 222 2.66 -13.35 0.48
C TYR A 222 2.68 -14.33 1.66
N PRO A 223 1.51 -14.86 2.07
CA PRO A 223 1.51 -15.96 3.00
C PRO A 223 2.21 -17.18 2.34
N PRO A 224 2.92 -18.00 3.11
CA PRO A 224 3.66 -19.16 2.58
C PRO A 224 2.74 -20.21 1.94
N GLU A 225 1.49 -20.25 2.38
CA GLU A 225 0.46 -21.16 1.92
C GLU A 225 -0.92 -20.50 1.99
N ARG A 226 -1.90 -21.08 1.28
CA ARG A 226 -3.30 -20.66 1.39
C ARG A 226 -3.84 -21.05 2.76
N VAL A 227 -4.37 -20.07 3.50
CA VAL A 227 -4.97 -20.28 4.82
C VAL A 227 -6.49 -20.41 4.69
N PHE A 228 -7.03 -21.44 5.32
CA PHE A 228 -8.48 -21.67 5.39
C PHE A 228 -8.99 -21.30 6.78
N GLY A 229 -10.17 -20.69 6.85
CA GLY A 229 -10.79 -20.30 8.12
C GLY A 229 -11.68 -19.08 7.95
N ASN A 230 -11.69 -18.20 8.95
CA ASN A 230 -12.55 -17.02 8.99
C ASN A 230 -11.77 -15.76 8.56
N PRO A 231 -11.99 -15.20 7.35
CA PRO A 231 -11.28 -14.00 6.92
C PRO A 231 -11.70 -12.73 7.67
N THR A 232 -12.79 -12.79 8.44
CA THR A 232 -13.31 -11.64 9.20
C THR A 232 -12.30 -11.18 10.24
N GLY A 233 -11.92 -9.91 10.17
CA GLY A 233 -10.94 -9.32 11.09
C GLY A 233 -9.48 -9.49 10.66
N ALA A 234 -9.18 -10.17 9.55
CA ALA A 234 -7.81 -10.22 9.02
C ALA A 234 -7.28 -8.82 8.64
N GLY A 235 -8.15 -7.94 8.13
CA GLY A 235 -7.82 -6.52 7.90
C GLY A 235 -7.51 -5.77 9.19
N ASP A 236 -8.26 -5.99 10.26
CA ASP A 236 -8.02 -5.37 11.57
C ASP A 236 -6.69 -5.86 12.17
N SER A 237 -6.39 -7.14 12.01
CA SER A 237 -5.12 -7.76 12.38
C SER A 237 -3.93 -7.19 11.61
N CYS A 238 -4.11 -6.88 10.32
CA CYS A 238 -3.12 -6.13 9.53
C CYS A 238 -2.84 -4.75 10.14
N VAL A 239 -3.89 -3.99 10.48
CA VAL A 239 -3.75 -2.67 11.12
C VAL A 239 -3.01 -2.77 12.45
N ALA A 240 -3.29 -3.80 13.25
CA ALA A 240 -2.57 -4.07 14.50
C ALA A 240 -1.07 -4.28 14.27
N ALA A 241 -0.69 -5.13 13.31
CA ALA A 241 0.71 -5.37 12.97
C ALA A 241 1.42 -4.11 12.45
N LEU A 242 0.77 -3.35 11.56
CA LEU A 242 1.28 -2.07 11.06
C LEU A 242 1.52 -1.08 12.20
N ALA A 243 0.55 -0.91 13.08
CA ALA A 243 0.68 0.00 14.22
C ALA A 243 1.79 -0.42 15.18
N ARG A 244 1.92 -1.73 15.45
CA ARG A 244 3.00 -2.28 16.28
C ARG A 244 4.37 -2.03 15.68
N GLY A 245 4.56 -2.33 14.40
CA GLY A 245 5.87 -2.16 13.76
C GLY A 245 6.25 -0.71 13.56
N LEU A 246 5.29 0.19 13.28
CA LEU A 246 5.54 1.65 13.29
C LEU A 246 5.96 2.14 14.68
N ALA A 247 5.29 1.69 15.75
CA ALA A 247 5.64 2.07 17.12
C ALA A 247 7.05 1.58 17.53
N ALA A 248 7.53 0.51 16.90
CA ALA A 248 8.85 -0.08 17.10
C ALA A 248 9.91 0.45 16.11
N GLY A 249 9.54 1.20 15.07
CA GLY A 249 10.46 1.70 14.06
C GLY A 249 11.02 0.60 13.14
N ILE A 250 10.24 -0.45 12.90
CA ILE A 250 10.62 -1.58 12.04
C ILE A 250 10.61 -1.14 10.57
N GLY A 251 11.58 -1.62 9.79
CA GLY A 251 11.67 -1.34 8.34
C GLY A 251 10.55 -2.00 7.53
N TRP A 252 10.24 -1.46 6.35
CA TRP A 252 9.09 -1.87 5.54
C TRP A 252 9.07 -3.36 5.15
N HIS A 253 10.23 -3.95 4.87
CA HIS A 253 10.34 -5.39 4.59
C HIS A 253 9.76 -6.24 5.73
N ASP A 254 10.23 -5.99 6.95
CA ASP A 254 9.82 -6.76 8.12
C ASP A 254 8.41 -6.37 8.58
N LEU A 255 8.04 -5.10 8.44
CA LEU A 255 6.70 -4.60 8.73
C LEU A 255 5.63 -5.30 7.89
N VAL A 256 5.82 -5.38 6.56
CA VAL A 256 4.84 -6.02 5.67
C VAL A 256 4.85 -7.54 5.85
N SER A 257 6.01 -8.12 6.16
CA SER A 257 6.13 -9.55 6.51
C SER A 257 5.27 -9.90 7.72
N ASP A 258 5.42 -9.12 8.80
CA ASP A 258 4.66 -9.26 10.02
C ASP A 258 3.15 -9.02 9.80
N ALA A 259 2.79 -8.00 9.01
CA ALA A 259 1.40 -7.72 8.67
C ALA A 259 0.71 -8.90 7.98
N VAL A 260 1.40 -9.58 7.06
CA VAL A 260 0.88 -10.79 6.42
C VAL A 260 0.80 -11.94 7.42
N ALA A 261 1.82 -12.16 8.26
CA ALA A 261 1.83 -13.25 9.23
C ALA A 261 0.68 -13.13 10.27
N VAL A 262 0.49 -11.95 10.85
CA VAL A 262 -0.59 -11.67 11.82
C VAL A 262 -1.96 -11.80 11.14
N SER A 263 -2.11 -11.32 9.90
CA SER A 263 -3.37 -11.44 9.16
C SER A 263 -3.69 -12.89 8.81
N ALA A 264 -2.71 -13.67 8.36
CA ALA A 264 -2.87 -15.09 8.06
C ALA A 264 -3.23 -15.89 9.32
N ALA A 265 -2.60 -15.59 10.47
CA ALA A 265 -2.95 -16.18 11.75
C ALA A 265 -4.36 -15.80 12.24
N ALA A 266 -4.85 -14.62 11.87
CA ALA A 266 -6.24 -14.21 12.13
C ALA A 266 -7.23 -15.05 11.32
N VAL A 267 -6.91 -15.35 10.05
CA VAL A 267 -7.74 -16.23 9.20
C VAL A 267 -7.87 -17.62 9.81
N ALA A 268 -6.80 -18.16 10.38
CA ALA A 268 -6.82 -19.45 11.07
C ALA A 268 -7.64 -19.44 12.38
N SER A 269 -7.98 -18.26 12.89
CA SER A 269 -8.80 -18.10 14.09
C SER A 269 -10.29 -18.26 13.76
N PRO A 270 -11.09 -18.87 14.65
CA PRO A 270 -12.55 -18.95 14.42
C PRO A 270 -13.26 -17.60 14.57
N VAL A 271 -12.60 -16.57 15.11
CA VAL A 271 -13.24 -15.34 15.60
C VAL A 271 -12.42 -14.10 15.27
N ALA A 272 -13.09 -13.00 14.96
CA ALA A 272 -12.42 -11.73 14.67
C ALA A 272 -11.71 -11.15 15.91
N GLY A 273 -10.65 -10.37 15.66
CA GLY A 273 -9.84 -9.73 16.71
C GLY A 273 -9.04 -10.72 17.58
N HIS A 274 -8.77 -11.91 17.07
CA HIS A 274 -7.96 -12.94 17.69
C HIS A 274 -7.07 -13.58 16.62
N ILE A 275 -5.88 -14.02 17.00
CA ILE A 275 -4.97 -14.74 16.13
C ILE A 275 -4.70 -16.14 16.67
N ASP A 276 -4.48 -17.10 15.77
CA ASP A 276 -3.94 -18.41 16.14
C ASP A 276 -2.42 -18.31 16.34
N GLU A 277 -1.96 -18.37 17.59
CA GLU A 277 -0.55 -18.19 17.96
C GLU A 277 0.40 -19.20 17.29
N PRO A 278 0.09 -20.52 17.23
CA PRO A 278 0.92 -21.46 16.48
C PRO A 278 1.05 -21.12 14.99
N SER A 279 -0.05 -20.68 14.36
CA SER A 279 -0.01 -20.22 12.97
C SER A 279 0.85 -18.97 12.81
N TYR A 280 0.73 -17.99 13.72
CA TYR A 280 1.53 -16.77 13.70
C TYR A 280 3.03 -17.07 13.80
N GLU A 281 3.44 -17.90 14.76
CA GLU A 281 4.85 -18.29 14.94
C GLU A 281 5.43 -19.02 13.71
N ARG A 282 4.61 -19.85 13.07
CA ARG A 282 5.02 -20.51 11.82
C ARG A 282 5.12 -19.53 10.65
N PHE A 283 4.17 -18.61 10.50
CA PHE A 283 4.10 -17.71 9.35
C PHE A 283 5.14 -16.60 9.40
N ARG A 284 5.45 -16.05 10.57
CA ARG A 284 6.44 -14.97 10.70
C ARG A 284 7.84 -15.34 10.19
N GLU A 285 8.17 -16.64 10.13
CA GLU A 285 9.45 -17.14 9.62
C GLU A 285 9.43 -17.49 8.12
N SER A 286 8.26 -17.52 7.49
CA SER A 286 8.06 -18.12 6.16
C SER A 286 7.32 -17.21 5.17
N VAL A 287 6.85 -16.04 5.60
CA VAL A 287 6.31 -15.03 4.68
C VAL A 287 7.37 -14.64 3.65
N ARG A 288 6.98 -14.70 2.37
CA ARG A 288 7.83 -14.27 1.27
C ARG A 288 7.59 -12.79 1.01
N VAL A 289 8.66 -11.99 1.04
CA VAL A 289 8.62 -10.57 0.68
C VAL A 289 9.47 -10.34 -0.58
N GLU A 290 8.90 -9.62 -1.52
CA GLU A 290 9.56 -9.15 -2.73
C GLU A 290 9.65 -7.62 -2.67
N GLU A 291 10.87 -7.09 -2.64
CA GLU A 291 11.11 -5.65 -2.78
C GLU A 291 11.16 -5.31 -4.28
N LEU A 292 10.19 -4.51 -4.71
CA LEU A 292 10.14 -3.91 -6.03
C LEU A 292 10.77 -2.54 -5.92
N ALA A 293 11.99 -2.42 -6.44
CA ALA A 293 12.67 -1.16 -6.50
C ALA A 293 11.98 -0.29 -7.56
N HIS A 294 11.60 0.93 -7.19
CA HIS A 294 11.07 1.90 -8.15
C HIS A 294 12.08 3.03 -8.28
N ARG A 295 12.54 3.29 -9.50
CA ARG A 295 13.31 4.48 -9.83
C ARG A 295 12.47 5.26 -10.84
N GLU A 296 12.08 6.47 -10.50
CA GLU A 296 11.61 7.39 -11.54
C GLU A 296 12.79 7.62 -12.48
N ALA A 297 12.65 7.15 -13.71
CA ALA A 297 13.71 7.16 -14.69
C ALA A 297 13.12 7.58 -16.03
N VAL A 298 13.99 8.09 -16.89
CA VAL A 298 13.64 8.58 -18.21
C VAL A 298 14.54 7.89 -19.24
N ARG A 299 14.04 7.81 -20.47
CA ARG A 299 14.78 7.20 -21.58
C ARG A 299 14.69 8.07 -22.82
N ILE A 300 15.75 8.07 -23.61
CA ILE A 300 15.85 8.86 -24.83
C ILE A 300 16.13 7.93 -26.01
N ILE A 301 15.15 7.84 -26.91
CA ILE A 301 15.36 7.23 -28.23
C ILE A 301 16.16 8.22 -29.07
N CYS A 302 17.45 7.98 -29.22
CA CYS A 302 18.30 8.76 -30.12
C CYS A 302 18.32 8.08 -31.49
N LEU A 303 17.96 8.83 -32.54
CA LEU A 303 18.01 8.39 -33.93
C LEU A 303 19.04 9.19 -34.73
N ASP A 304 19.81 8.52 -35.57
CA ASP A 304 20.64 9.15 -36.62
C ASP A 304 19.88 9.25 -37.95
N ASP A 305 20.48 9.89 -38.96
CA ASP A 305 19.85 10.06 -40.28
C ASP A 305 19.64 8.75 -41.06
N ASP A 306 20.33 7.67 -40.65
CA ASP A 306 20.21 6.33 -41.25
C ASP A 306 19.20 5.45 -40.50
N GLY A 307 18.44 6.01 -39.56
CA GLY A 307 17.42 5.30 -38.79
C GLY A 307 18.00 4.31 -37.77
N ARG A 308 19.27 4.45 -37.38
CA ARG A 308 19.88 3.67 -36.30
C ARG A 308 19.50 4.24 -34.96
N ILE A 309 19.36 3.37 -33.97
CA ILE A 309 19.03 3.70 -32.59
C ILE A 309 20.32 3.62 -31.77
N LEU A 310 20.65 4.68 -31.03
CA LEU A 310 21.73 4.59 -30.05
C LEU A 310 21.30 3.70 -28.89
N LEU A 311 22.08 2.66 -28.62
CA LEU A 311 21.90 1.77 -27.48
C LEU A 311 23.19 1.68 -26.66
N GLN A 312 23.02 1.49 -25.37
CA GLN A 312 24.06 1.20 -24.41
C GLN A 312 24.00 -0.28 -24.03
N HIS A 313 25.14 -0.93 -24.09
CA HIS A 313 25.32 -2.31 -23.69
C HIS A 313 25.87 -2.35 -22.28
N TRP A 314 25.08 -2.89 -21.35
CA TRP A 314 25.45 -3.01 -19.96
C TRP A 314 25.62 -4.47 -19.56
N ARG A 315 26.58 -4.71 -18.66
CA ARG A 315 26.76 -5.99 -17.98
C ARG A 315 26.41 -5.81 -16.50
N ASP A 316 25.43 -6.57 -16.03
CA ASP A 316 25.02 -6.56 -14.63
C ASP A 316 26.21 -7.00 -13.76
N PRO A 317 26.68 -6.17 -12.81
CA PRO A 317 27.85 -6.49 -12.02
C PRO A 317 27.61 -7.60 -10.99
N ILE A 318 26.35 -7.94 -10.70
CA ILE A 318 25.96 -8.98 -9.74
C ILE A 318 25.63 -10.30 -10.46
N THR A 319 24.72 -10.27 -11.44
CA THR A 319 24.30 -11.51 -12.12
C THR A 319 25.21 -11.87 -13.30
N GLY A 320 25.91 -10.89 -13.87
CA GLY A 320 26.70 -11.06 -15.09
C GLY A 320 25.88 -11.02 -16.38
N ASP A 321 24.56 -10.81 -16.29
CA ASP A 321 23.69 -10.73 -17.46
C ASP A 321 23.96 -9.49 -18.31
N HIS A 322 23.74 -9.61 -19.61
CA HIS A 322 23.93 -8.53 -20.58
C HIS A 322 22.59 -7.94 -21.01
N LEU A 323 22.49 -6.62 -21.04
CA LEU A 323 21.31 -5.89 -21.51
C LEU A 323 21.69 -4.74 -22.44
N TRP A 324 20.79 -4.44 -23.37
CA TRP A 324 20.86 -3.30 -24.27
C TRP A 324 19.67 -2.39 -24.01
N GLU A 325 19.92 -1.11 -23.79
CA GLU A 325 18.85 -0.13 -23.62
C GLU A 325 19.22 1.25 -24.20
N PRO A 326 18.22 2.10 -24.51
CA PRO A 326 18.50 3.48 -24.89
C PRO A 326 19.11 4.27 -23.72
N PRO A 327 19.86 5.35 -24.01
CA PRO A 327 20.35 6.28 -22.99
C PRO A 327 19.25 6.81 -22.07
N GLY A 328 19.63 7.07 -20.82
CA GLY A 328 18.80 7.73 -19.84
C GLY A 328 19.05 7.22 -18.42
N GLY A 329 18.63 8.00 -17.43
CA GLY A 329 18.87 7.69 -16.04
C GLY A 329 17.73 8.12 -15.13
N GLY A 330 18.07 8.38 -13.87
CA GLY A 330 17.09 8.64 -12.83
C GLY A 330 16.67 10.10 -12.83
N VAL A 331 15.42 10.35 -12.52
CA VAL A 331 14.91 11.68 -12.20
C VAL A 331 15.35 12.03 -10.78
N GLU A 332 15.97 13.20 -10.61
CA GLU A 332 16.34 13.70 -9.29
C GLU A 332 15.12 14.26 -8.54
N GLU A 333 15.19 14.34 -7.21
CA GLU A 333 14.07 14.83 -6.40
C GLU A 333 13.71 16.28 -6.76
N GLY A 334 12.46 16.50 -7.20
CA GLY A 334 11.98 17.81 -7.66
C GLY A 334 12.39 18.17 -9.09
N GLU A 335 13.05 17.28 -9.82
CA GLU A 335 13.41 17.46 -11.23
C GLU A 335 12.23 17.07 -12.14
N GLU A 336 11.91 17.91 -13.12
CA GLU A 336 10.92 17.55 -14.14
C GLU A 336 11.47 16.47 -15.09
N PRO A 337 10.69 15.45 -15.48
CA PRO A 337 11.18 14.34 -16.29
C PRO A 337 11.85 14.75 -17.62
N TYR A 338 11.38 15.84 -18.25
CA TYR A 338 12.00 16.34 -19.47
C TYR A 338 13.39 16.95 -19.22
N ALA A 339 13.56 17.64 -18.09
CA ALA A 339 14.87 18.18 -17.68
C ALA A 339 15.85 17.05 -17.33
N ALA A 340 15.36 16.01 -16.64
CA ALA A 340 16.14 14.80 -16.39
C ALA A 340 16.62 14.15 -17.69
N ALA A 341 15.75 14.06 -18.72
CA ALA A 341 16.12 13.47 -20.00
C ALA A 341 17.24 14.26 -20.70
N GLN A 342 17.20 15.59 -20.62
CA GLN A 342 18.25 16.47 -21.15
C GLN A 342 19.58 16.30 -20.41
N ARG A 343 19.54 16.26 -19.07
CA ARG A 343 20.73 16.05 -18.24
C ARG A 343 21.38 14.70 -18.52
N GLU A 344 20.61 13.62 -18.41
CA GLU A 344 21.08 12.24 -18.57
C GLU A 344 21.68 12.01 -19.96
N LEU A 345 21.06 12.56 -21.02
CA LEU A 345 21.61 12.44 -22.36
C LEU A 345 23.01 13.05 -22.47
N VAL A 346 23.22 14.24 -21.90
CA VAL A 346 24.53 14.90 -21.90
C VAL A 346 25.54 14.08 -21.09
N GLU A 347 25.15 13.61 -19.91
CA GLU A 347 26.04 12.89 -19.00
C GLU A 347 26.51 11.56 -19.59
N GLU A 348 25.60 10.81 -20.22
CA GLU A 348 25.87 9.47 -20.74
C GLU A 348 26.40 9.45 -22.17
N THR A 349 26.13 10.48 -22.98
CA THR A 349 26.45 10.46 -24.42
C THR A 349 27.21 11.68 -24.91
N GLY A 350 27.13 12.81 -24.21
CA GLY A 350 27.69 14.09 -24.66
C GLY A 350 26.96 14.70 -25.87
N LEU A 351 25.82 14.15 -26.28
CA LEU A 351 25.00 14.64 -27.38
C LEU A 351 24.20 15.89 -26.98
N ASP A 352 23.78 16.68 -27.98
CA ASP A 352 23.04 17.92 -27.77
C ASP A 352 21.63 17.68 -27.19
N PRO A 353 21.35 18.11 -25.94
CA PRO A 353 20.05 17.93 -25.31
C PRO A 353 18.95 18.81 -25.93
N GLY A 354 19.31 19.82 -26.74
CA GLY A 354 18.37 20.68 -27.45
C GLY A 354 17.61 19.96 -28.57
N LEU A 355 18.05 18.76 -28.95
CA LEU A 355 17.43 17.93 -29.99
C LEU A 355 16.39 16.95 -29.44
N ILE A 356 16.21 16.87 -28.12
CA ILE A 356 15.14 16.10 -27.50
C ILE A 356 13.81 16.83 -27.75
N ARG A 357 12.79 16.09 -28.16
CA ARG A 357 11.42 16.60 -28.27
C ARG A 357 10.67 16.47 -26.94
N PRO A 358 9.79 17.41 -26.60
CA PRO A 358 9.05 17.37 -25.33
C PRO A 358 7.96 16.29 -25.29
N ASP A 359 7.52 15.77 -26.43
CA ASP A 359 6.59 14.64 -26.47
C ASP A 359 7.26 13.32 -26.06
N ASN A 360 6.53 12.53 -25.27
CA ASN A 360 6.99 11.23 -24.79
C ASN A 360 5.91 10.15 -24.90
N VAL A 361 6.36 8.91 -24.77
CA VAL A 361 5.50 7.73 -24.60
C VAL A 361 5.81 7.10 -23.25
N ALA A 362 4.80 6.94 -22.41
CA ALA A 362 4.91 6.20 -21.16
C ALA A 362 5.07 4.70 -21.45
N VAL A 363 6.11 4.07 -20.89
CA VAL A 363 6.42 2.66 -21.09
C VAL A 363 6.54 1.96 -19.75
N HIS A 364 5.78 0.88 -19.56
CA HIS A 364 5.94 0.01 -18.40
C HIS A 364 7.22 -0.80 -18.52
N ARG A 365 8.02 -0.76 -17.46
CA ARG A 365 9.33 -1.38 -17.32
C ARG A 365 9.29 -2.40 -16.20
N ASP A 366 9.89 -3.55 -16.47
CA ASP A 366 10.05 -4.65 -15.53
C ASP A 366 11.38 -5.32 -15.84
N CYS A 367 12.45 -4.77 -15.29
CA CYS A 367 13.81 -5.19 -15.61
C CYS A 367 14.58 -5.53 -14.33
N GLN A 368 15.50 -6.49 -14.42
CA GLN A 368 16.41 -6.79 -13.32
C GLN A 368 17.73 -6.03 -13.51
N TRP A 369 18.20 -5.33 -12.48
CA TRP A 369 19.49 -4.65 -12.52
C TRP A 369 20.12 -4.60 -11.13
N LYS A 370 21.40 -4.96 -11.04
CA LYS A 370 22.17 -5.11 -9.81
C LYS A 370 21.45 -6.02 -8.80
N GLY A 371 20.93 -7.15 -9.29
CA GLY A 371 20.20 -8.13 -8.46
C GLY A 371 18.85 -7.66 -7.90
N ARG A 372 18.35 -6.48 -8.28
CA ARG A 372 17.04 -5.96 -7.90
C ARG A 372 16.09 -5.94 -9.10
N ARG A 373 14.81 -6.23 -8.87
CA ARG A 373 13.76 -6.07 -9.86
C ARG A 373 13.24 -4.63 -9.81
N TRP A 374 13.39 -3.92 -10.90
CA TRP A 374 12.92 -2.55 -11.09
C TRP A 374 11.62 -2.57 -11.87
N VAL A 375 10.55 -2.05 -11.27
CA VAL A 375 9.23 -1.98 -11.91
C VAL A 375 8.72 -0.54 -11.86
N GLY A 376 8.30 -0.01 -12.99
CA GLY A 376 7.86 1.38 -13.09
C GLY A 376 7.34 1.76 -14.46
N VAL A 377 6.83 2.98 -14.57
CA VAL A 377 6.49 3.60 -15.85
C VAL A 377 7.53 4.70 -16.10
N GLU A 378 8.24 4.60 -17.21
CA GLU A 378 9.26 5.56 -17.61
C GLU A 378 8.77 6.30 -18.87
N PRO A 379 8.88 7.64 -18.95
CA PRO A 379 8.65 8.35 -20.19
C PRO A 379 9.85 8.17 -21.14
N PHE A 380 9.55 7.77 -22.37
CA PHE A 380 10.50 7.66 -23.47
C PHE A 380 10.35 8.88 -24.37
N TYR A 381 11.40 9.68 -24.47
CA TYR A 381 11.50 10.84 -25.36
C TYR A 381 12.19 10.47 -26.67
N LEU A 382 12.05 11.33 -27.68
CA LEU A 382 12.73 11.18 -28.97
C LEU A 382 13.73 12.30 -29.18
N ALA A 383 14.94 11.96 -29.61
CA ALA A 383 15.95 12.89 -30.07
C ALA A 383 16.47 12.47 -31.46
N ARG A 384 16.69 13.45 -32.34
CA ARG A 384 17.18 13.19 -33.71
C ARG A 384 18.47 13.95 -33.94
N PHE A 385 19.48 13.22 -34.37
CA PHE A 385 20.82 13.77 -34.56
C PHE A 385 21.19 13.73 -36.04
N PRO A 386 21.60 14.86 -36.62
CA PRO A 386 22.02 14.90 -38.02
C PRO A 386 23.35 14.16 -38.22
N GLY A 387 23.48 13.52 -39.39
CA GLY A 387 24.63 12.71 -39.77
C GLY A 387 24.47 11.22 -39.42
N SER A 388 25.39 10.41 -39.95
CA SER A 388 25.47 8.97 -39.67
C SER A 388 26.36 8.72 -38.45
N GLN A 389 25.83 8.05 -37.44
CA GLN A 389 26.52 7.69 -36.19
C GLN A 389 27.30 8.84 -35.53
N PRO A 390 26.60 9.89 -35.06
CA PRO A 390 27.22 10.97 -34.30
C PRO A 390 28.14 10.45 -33.18
N PRO A 391 29.30 11.08 -32.94
CA PRO A 391 30.27 10.61 -31.97
C PRO A 391 29.69 10.73 -30.55
N VAL A 392 29.73 9.61 -29.82
CA VAL A 392 29.27 9.52 -28.44
C VAL A 392 30.48 9.67 -27.51
N LYS A 393 30.42 10.62 -26.58
CA LYS A 393 31.48 10.92 -25.61
C LYS A 393 30.84 11.11 -24.23
N PRO A 394 30.75 10.03 -23.42
CA PRO A 394 30.20 10.13 -22.08
C PRO A 394 30.95 11.19 -21.26
N ALA A 395 30.21 12.10 -20.62
CA ALA A 395 30.77 13.23 -19.90
C ALA A 395 30.90 12.97 -18.40
N LYS A 396 29.96 12.21 -17.79
CA LYS A 396 29.89 11.99 -16.35
C LYS A 396 29.24 10.64 -15.96
N LEU A 397 29.81 9.54 -16.42
CA LEU A 397 29.41 8.22 -15.89
C LEU A 397 29.90 8.05 -14.45
N THR A 398 29.07 7.53 -13.56
CA THR A 398 29.46 7.18 -12.20
C THR A 398 30.51 6.04 -12.20
N PRO A 399 31.30 5.85 -11.12
CA PRO A 399 32.30 4.77 -11.07
C PRO A 399 31.70 3.36 -11.28
N GLY A 400 30.45 3.16 -10.88
CA GLY A 400 29.74 1.89 -11.11
C GLY A 400 29.26 1.71 -12.55
N GLU A 401 28.91 2.79 -13.25
CA GLU A 401 28.53 2.75 -14.66
C GLU A 401 29.75 2.56 -15.56
N GLN A 402 30.88 3.19 -15.22
CA GLN A 402 32.14 3.00 -15.96
C GLN A 402 32.61 1.54 -15.98
N THR A 403 32.28 0.76 -14.96
CA THR A 403 32.66 -0.66 -14.86
C THR A 403 31.60 -1.60 -15.45
N ALA A 404 30.35 -1.15 -15.57
CA ALA A 404 29.23 -1.94 -16.09
C ALA A 404 28.94 -1.68 -17.58
N LEU A 405 29.25 -0.49 -18.09
CA LEU A 405 29.09 -0.14 -19.51
C LEU A 405 30.13 -0.90 -20.34
N VAL A 406 29.66 -1.79 -21.20
CA VAL A 406 30.50 -2.55 -22.13
C VAL A 406 30.82 -1.71 -23.36
N GLU A 407 29.78 -1.17 -23.99
CA GLU A 407 29.90 -0.36 -25.20
C GLU A 407 28.66 0.50 -25.45
N GLN A 408 28.77 1.44 -26.37
CA GLN A 408 27.66 2.21 -26.92
C GLN A 408 27.70 2.07 -28.43
N ALA A 409 26.56 1.76 -29.04
CA ALA A 409 26.49 1.48 -30.46
C ALA A 409 25.23 2.08 -31.09
N TRP A 410 25.40 2.64 -32.29
CA TRP A 410 24.30 2.97 -33.18
C TRP A 410 23.87 1.71 -33.93
N VAL A 411 22.73 1.14 -33.54
CA VAL A 411 22.24 -0.15 -34.05
C VAL A 411 21.08 0.07 -35.01
N HIS A 412 21.16 -0.48 -36.22
CA HIS A 412 20.03 -0.43 -37.14
C HIS A 412 18.88 -1.30 -36.62
N TRP A 413 17.64 -0.83 -36.73
CA TRP A 413 16.47 -1.50 -36.14
C TRP A 413 16.30 -2.97 -36.57
N SER A 414 16.75 -3.32 -37.77
CA SER A 414 16.71 -4.71 -38.28
C SER A 414 17.69 -5.66 -37.57
N GLN A 415 18.68 -5.13 -36.84
CA GLN A 415 19.71 -5.90 -36.15
C GLN A 415 19.40 -6.12 -34.66
N LEU A 416 18.36 -5.47 -34.12
CA LEU A 416 18.01 -5.56 -32.69
C LEU A 416 17.76 -7.00 -32.23
N GLY A 417 17.16 -7.84 -33.06
CA GLY A 417 16.91 -9.25 -32.74
C GLY A 417 18.16 -10.14 -32.76
N SER A 418 19.30 -9.61 -33.20
CA SER A 418 20.59 -10.32 -33.26
C SER A 418 21.60 -9.85 -32.22
N LEU A 419 21.22 -8.91 -31.35
CA LEU A 419 22.09 -8.42 -30.27
C LEU A 419 22.37 -9.54 -29.25
N ALA A 420 23.61 -9.60 -28.79
CA ALA A 420 23.98 -10.46 -27.68
C ALA A 420 23.57 -9.79 -26.36
N GLY A 421 22.51 -10.30 -25.73
CA GLY A 421 21.91 -9.74 -24.51
C GLY A 421 20.43 -9.43 -24.70
N ARG A 422 19.74 -9.10 -23.61
CA ARG A 422 18.31 -8.73 -23.66
C ARG A 422 18.15 -7.29 -24.13
N LEU A 423 17.14 -7.03 -24.97
CA LEU A 423 16.76 -5.67 -25.33
C LEU A 423 15.72 -5.16 -24.33
N GLU A 424 15.98 -4.01 -23.72
CA GLU A 424 15.12 -3.39 -22.72
C GLU A 424 14.68 -1.99 -23.20
N PRO A 425 13.37 -1.73 -23.35
CA PRO A 425 12.27 -2.67 -23.15
C PRO A 425 12.16 -3.65 -24.33
N PRO A 426 11.62 -4.87 -24.14
CA PRO A 426 11.41 -5.83 -25.23
C PRO A 426 10.58 -5.25 -26.38
N GLN A 427 9.67 -4.32 -26.06
CA GLN A 427 8.82 -3.59 -26.98
C GLN A 427 9.44 -2.32 -27.57
N LEU A 428 10.78 -2.14 -27.51
CA LEU A 428 11.45 -0.90 -27.96
C LEU A 428 11.01 -0.44 -29.35
N LEU A 429 10.90 -1.35 -30.33
CA LEU A 429 10.45 -0.99 -31.68
C LEU A 429 9.03 -0.42 -31.73
N TYR A 430 8.14 -0.89 -30.86
CA TYR A 430 6.80 -0.31 -30.73
C TYR A 430 6.87 1.14 -30.23
N VAL A 431 7.74 1.41 -29.25
CA VAL A 431 7.98 2.76 -28.72
C VAL A 431 8.52 3.68 -29.82
N VAL A 432 9.51 3.22 -30.59
CA VAL A 432 10.06 3.96 -31.75
C VAL A 432 8.98 4.23 -32.79
N ARG A 433 8.11 3.27 -33.14
CA ARG A 433 7.00 3.51 -34.08
C ARG A 433 6.01 4.57 -33.60
N ARG A 434 5.78 4.65 -32.29
CA ARG A 434 4.87 5.62 -31.69
C ARG A 434 5.45 7.04 -31.74
N LEU A 435 6.74 7.18 -31.45
CA LEU A 435 7.43 8.48 -31.44
C LEU A 435 7.86 8.95 -32.85
N ALA A 436 8.21 8.00 -33.72
CA ALA A 436 8.80 8.22 -35.05
C ALA A 436 8.19 7.29 -36.12
N PRO A 437 6.91 7.45 -36.49
CA PRO A 437 6.16 6.50 -37.34
C PRO A 437 6.70 6.31 -38.77
N ASN A 438 7.56 7.21 -39.26
CA ASN A 438 8.08 7.16 -40.63
C ASN A 438 9.48 6.51 -40.76
N GLU A 439 10.17 6.21 -39.66
CA GLU A 439 11.58 5.78 -39.66
C GLU A 439 11.77 4.27 -39.86
N LEU A 440 10.79 3.47 -39.43
CA LEU A 440 10.90 2.01 -39.45
C LEU A 440 10.39 1.39 -40.76
N ARG A 441 10.48 2.14 -41.86
CA ARG A 441 10.14 1.63 -43.19
C ARG A 441 11.39 1.00 -43.82
N PRO A 442 11.28 -0.14 -44.50
CA PRO A 442 12.38 -0.62 -45.33
C PRO A 442 12.73 0.46 -46.38
N PRO A 443 14.01 0.62 -46.74
CA PRO A 443 14.38 1.51 -47.84
C PRO A 443 13.59 1.09 -49.09
N SER A 444 12.96 2.08 -49.74
CA SER A 444 12.17 1.92 -50.96
C SER A 444 13.00 1.45 -52.15
#